data_AF-A0A453N7F7-F1
#
_entry.id   AF-A0A453N7F7-F1
#
_cell.length_a   1.000
_cell.length_b   1.000
_cell.length_c   1.000
_cell.angle_alpha   90.00
_cell.angle_beta   90.00
_cell.angle_gamma   90.00
#
_symmetry.space_group_name_H-M   'P 1'
#
loop_
_entity.id
_entity.type
_entity.pdbx_description
1 polymer ?
#
loop_
_entity_poly.entity_id
_entity_poly.type
_entity_poly.pdbx_seq_one_letter_code
_entity_poly.pdbx_strand_id
1 'polypeptide(L)'
;MQVCTQRSWKRPYGVGLLVAGLDESGAHLYYNCPSGNYFEYQAFAIGSRSQAAKTYLERRFEKFNAYTPDELIKDALSAIKETLQGEKLTSSNCTIAIVGRKEDGTVEPFSMIDSKRIQEIIDSMEAADEAPAADVPAESSSMQEDRGDAPAARDAPAADEPAAPDAPAPMDI
;
A
#
# COMPACT_ATOMS: atom_id res chain seq x y z
N MET A 1 20.03 9.35 -10.50
CA MET A 1 18.94 9.51 -11.50
C MET A 1 18.85 10.91 -12.08
N GLN A 2 18.93 11.98 -11.28
CA GLN A 2 18.74 13.39 -11.67
C GLN A 2 19.59 13.89 -12.88
N VAL A 3 20.81 13.41 -13.08
CA VAL A 3 21.65 13.86 -14.22
C VAL A 3 21.04 13.49 -15.58
N CYS A 4 20.24 12.40 -15.65
CA CYS A 4 19.61 11.97 -16.89
C CYS A 4 18.31 12.72 -17.20
N THR A 5 17.72 13.43 -16.23
CA THR A 5 16.56 14.31 -16.45
C THR A 5 16.96 15.73 -16.84
N GLN A 6 18.19 16.16 -16.50
CA GLN A 6 18.69 17.49 -16.84
C GLN A 6 19.42 17.58 -18.19
N ARG A 7 19.73 16.45 -18.84
CA ARG A 7 20.47 16.43 -20.11
C ARG A 7 19.57 15.92 -21.24
N SER A 8 19.26 16.79 -22.21
CA SER A 8 18.35 16.51 -23.34
C SER A 8 18.70 15.26 -24.16
N TRP A 9 19.98 14.91 -24.28
CA TRP A 9 20.46 13.71 -25.00
C TRP A 9 20.27 12.38 -24.22
N LYS A 10 20.03 12.44 -22.91
CA LYS A 10 19.87 11.23 -22.08
C LYS A 10 18.40 10.93 -21.82
N ARG A 11 18.02 9.66 -21.92
CA ARG A 11 16.70 9.20 -21.49
C ARG A 11 16.70 9.02 -19.96
N PRO A 12 15.64 9.45 -19.25
CA PRO A 12 15.47 9.16 -17.83
C PRO A 12 15.41 7.65 -17.57
N TYR A 13 15.79 7.25 -16.36
CA TYR A 13 15.64 5.86 -15.93
C TYR A 13 14.17 5.57 -15.68
N GLY A 14 13.58 4.64 -16.45
CA GLY A 14 12.17 4.25 -16.33
C GLY A 14 11.88 3.28 -15.18
N VAL A 15 12.62 3.37 -14.07
CA VAL A 15 12.57 2.42 -12.96
C VAL A 15 12.53 3.17 -11.65
N GLY A 16 11.55 2.88 -10.80
CA GLY A 16 11.55 3.28 -9.39
C GLY A 16 12.26 2.22 -8.56
N LEU A 17 13.01 2.63 -7.54
CA LEU A 17 13.73 1.71 -6.65
C LEU A 17 13.19 1.83 -5.24
N LEU A 18 13.03 0.69 -4.58
CA LEU A 18 12.89 0.60 -3.12
C LEU A 18 14.22 0.11 -2.56
N VAL A 19 14.76 0.86 -1.61
CA VAL A 19 16.04 0.55 -0.96
C VAL A 19 15.77 0.42 0.53
N ALA A 20 15.87 -0.81 1.03
CA ALA A 20 15.83 -1.10 2.46
C ALA A 20 17.27 -1.22 2.98
N GLY A 21 17.53 -0.67 4.15
CA GLY A 21 18.83 -0.74 4.81
C GLY A 21 18.68 -0.74 6.32
N LEU A 22 19.73 -1.18 6.99
CA LEU A 22 19.84 -1.12 8.44
C LEU A 22 21.10 -0.34 8.78
N ASP A 23 20.95 0.70 9.60
CA ASP A 23 22.06 1.48 10.12
C ASP A 23 22.08 1.44 11.67
N GLU A 24 22.82 2.37 12.29
CA GLU A 24 22.90 2.50 13.74
C GLU A 24 21.57 2.96 14.36
N SER A 25 20.84 3.86 13.68
CA SER A 25 19.54 4.40 14.10
C SER A 25 18.37 3.44 13.91
N GLY A 26 18.45 2.50 12.98
CA GLY A 26 17.43 1.48 12.80
C GLY A 26 17.29 1.01 11.36
N ALA A 27 16.10 0.48 11.05
CA ALA A 27 15.74 0.08 9.70
C ALA A 27 15.17 1.27 8.95
N HIS A 28 15.67 1.51 7.73
CA HIS A 28 15.27 2.61 6.88
C HIS A 28 14.82 2.08 5.51
N LEU A 29 13.73 2.64 4.99
CA LEU A 29 13.20 2.32 3.67
C LEU A 29 13.10 3.60 2.82
N TYR A 30 13.84 3.63 1.72
CA TYR A 30 13.88 4.74 0.78
C TYR A 30 13.22 4.37 -0.54
N TYR A 31 12.35 5.25 -1.03
CA TYR A 31 11.85 5.20 -2.39
C TYR A 31 12.58 6.23 -3.24
N ASN A 32 13.16 5.76 -4.36
CA ASN A 32 13.80 6.60 -5.36
C ASN A 32 12.90 6.74 -6.59
N CYS A 33 12.44 7.96 -6.83
CA CYS A 33 11.66 8.32 -8.00
C CYS A 33 12.59 8.59 -9.20
N PRO A 34 12.24 8.12 -10.42
CA PRO A 34 12.92 8.45 -11.67
C PRO A 34 13.30 9.93 -11.89
N SER A 35 12.53 10.86 -11.30
CA SER A 35 12.79 12.30 -11.37
C SER A 35 14.08 12.72 -10.65
N GLY A 36 14.61 11.88 -9.77
CA GLY A 36 15.74 12.18 -8.89
C GLY A 36 15.31 12.53 -7.45
N ASN A 37 14.02 12.56 -7.15
CA ASN A 37 13.52 12.74 -5.79
C ASN A 37 13.62 11.42 -5.01
N TYR A 38 14.04 11.49 -3.75
CA TYR A 38 14.01 10.35 -2.85
C TYR A 38 13.29 10.74 -1.56
N PHE A 39 12.57 9.78 -0.98
CA PHE A 39 11.82 9.97 0.26
C PHE A 39 11.96 8.73 1.13
N GLU A 40 11.99 8.96 2.44
CA GLU A 40 11.96 7.91 3.45
C GLU A 40 10.51 7.56 3.80
N TYR A 41 10.23 6.27 3.92
CA TYR A 41 8.91 5.75 4.28
C TYR A 41 9.08 4.64 5.32
N GLN A 42 8.06 4.42 6.17
CA GLN A 42 8.05 3.22 7.02
C GLN A 42 7.51 2.01 6.25
N ALA A 43 6.56 2.23 5.34
CA ALA A 43 6.04 1.21 4.44
C ALA A 43 5.68 1.86 3.11
N PHE A 44 6.04 1.22 2.00
CA PHE A 44 5.72 1.71 0.67
C PHE A 44 5.61 0.56 -0.34
N ALA A 45 4.74 0.74 -1.33
CA ALA A 45 4.59 -0.18 -2.45
C ALA A 45 4.78 0.55 -3.78
N ILE A 46 5.39 -0.13 -4.75
CA ILE A 46 5.59 0.38 -6.12
C ILE A 46 5.05 -0.63 -7.13
N GLY A 47 4.84 -0.18 -8.38
CA GLY A 47 4.38 -1.03 -9.46
C GLY A 47 2.90 -0.88 -9.81
N SER A 48 2.40 -1.78 -10.64
CA SER A 48 0.99 -1.79 -11.04
C SER A 48 0.08 -2.03 -9.85
N ARG A 49 -0.99 -1.24 -9.72
CA ARG A 49 -1.99 -1.37 -8.65
C ARG A 49 -1.41 -1.24 -7.24
N SER A 50 -0.25 -0.58 -7.09
CA SER A 50 0.35 -0.32 -5.77
C SER A 50 -0.52 0.53 -4.84
N GLN A 51 -1.54 1.22 -5.37
CA GLN A 51 -2.46 2.02 -4.57
C GLN A 51 -3.28 1.15 -3.59
N ALA A 52 -3.74 -0.05 -3.99
CA ALA A 52 -4.45 -0.97 -3.10
C ALA A 52 -3.55 -1.43 -1.95
N ALA A 53 -2.31 -1.83 -2.26
CA ALA A 53 -1.31 -2.19 -1.25
C ALA A 53 -0.99 -1.02 -0.31
N LYS A 54 -0.86 0.21 -0.82
CA LYS A 54 -0.62 1.40 0.03
C LYS A 54 -1.78 1.62 1.00
N THR A 55 -3.02 1.58 0.54
CA THR A 55 -4.19 1.74 1.41
C THR A 55 -4.27 0.64 2.47
N TYR A 56 -3.87 -0.59 2.13
CA TYR A 56 -3.79 -1.67 3.11
C TYR A 56 -2.72 -1.39 4.19
N LEU A 57 -1.53 -0.97 3.78
CA LEU A 57 -0.42 -0.65 4.68
C LEU A 57 -0.71 0.58 5.55
N GLU A 58 -1.35 1.61 5.00
CA GLU A 58 -1.76 2.82 5.71
C GLU A 58 -2.67 2.50 6.91
N ARG A 59 -3.60 1.55 6.77
CA ARG A 59 -4.51 1.14 7.85
C ARG A 59 -3.81 0.42 9.01
N ARG A 60 -2.61 -0.11 8.79
CA ARG A 60 -1.84 -0.91 9.76
C ARG A 60 -0.56 -0.23 10.21
N PHE A 61 -0.29 0.95 9.68
CA PHE A 61 0.91 1.74 9.92
C PHE A 61 1.25 1.90 11.40
N GLU A 62 0.26 2.21 12.24
CA GLU A 62 0.47 2.42 13.68
C GLU A 62 0.96 1.15 14.41
N LYS A 63 0.65 -0.03 13.87
CA LYS A 63 0.97 -1.32 14.49
C LYS A 63 2.37 -1.81 14.15
N PHE A 64 3.01 -1.29 13.10
CA PHE A 64 4.30 -1.79 12.60
C PHE A 64 5.43 -1.71 13.64
N ASN A 65 5.39 -0.76 14.56
CA ASN A 65 6.41 -0.64 15.62
C ASN A 65 6.38 -1.79 16.63
N ALA A 66 5.24 -2.49 16.76
CA ALA A 66 5.06 -3.59 17.71
C ALA A 66 5.12 -4.97 17.05
N TYR A 67 5.34 -5.03 15.74
CA TYR A 67 5.29 -6.28 14.99
C TYR A 67 6.54 -7.13 15.19
N THR A 68 6.29 -8.43 15.30
CA THR A 68 7.34 -9.45 15.10
C THR A 68 7.66 -9.59 13.60
N PRO A 69 8.85 -10.07 13.22
CA PRO A 69 9.21 -10.27 11.82
C PRO A 69 8.19 -11.16 11.07
N ASP A 70 7.68 -12.21 11.72
CA ASP A 70 6.70 -13.12 11.11
C ASP A 70 5.33 -12.45 10.87
N GLU A 71 4.89 -11.54 11.75
CA GLU A 71 3.67 -10.74 11.54
C GLU A 71 3.84 -9.74 10.40
N LEU A 72 5.02 -9.11 10.30
CA LEU A 72 5.33 -8.20 9.20
C LEU A 72 5.29 -8.91 7.84
N ILE A 73 5.78 -10.16 7.77
CA ILE A 73 5.73 -10.97 6.55
C ILE A 73 4.28 -11.28 6.16
N LYS A 74 3.43 -11.65 7.13
CA LYS A 74 2.00 -11.91 6.88
C LYS A 74 1.28 -10.67 6.35
N ASP A 75 1.57 -9.50 6.92
CA ASP A 75 0.96 -8.25 6.45
C ASP A 75 1.47 -7.84 5.07
N ALA A 76 2.75 -8.05 4.77
CA ALA A 76 3.30 -7.83 3.44
C ALA A 76 2.64 -8.74 2.39
N LEU A 77 2.45 -10.02 2.70
CA LEU A 77 1.78 -10.97 1.81
C LEU A 77 0.31 -10.61 1.57
N SER A 78 -0.37 -10.16 2.62
CA SER A 78 -1.76 -9.71 2.51
C SER A 78 -1.87 -8.44 1.65
N ALA A 79 -0.95 -7.48 1.84
CA ALA A 79 -0.90 -6.28 1.00
C ALA A 79 -0.66 -6.62 -0.47
N ILE A 80 0.16 -7.65 -0.75
CA ILE A 80 0.36 -8.15 -2.12
C ILE A 80 -0.92 -8.82 -2.62
N LYS A 81 -1.60 -9.67 -1.83
CA LYS A 81 -2.85 -10.33 -2.19
C LYS A 81 -3.92 -9.34 -2.68
N GLU A 82 -4.04 -8.18 -2.04
CA GLU A 82 -4.95 -7.08 -2.46
C GLU A 82 -4.63 -6.51 -3.86
N THR A 83 -3.41 -6.70 -4.37
CA THR A 83 -3.01 -6.23 -5.70
C THR A 83 -3.23 -7.27 -6.81
N LEU A 84 -3.48 -8.53 -6.46
CA LEU A 84 -3.74 -9.62 -7.40
C LEU A 84 -5.22 -9.61 -7.81
N GLN A 85 -5.49 -9.60 -9.11
CA GLN A 85 -6.87 -9.57 -9.63
C GLN A 85 -7.38 -11.00 -9.83
N GLY A 86 -7.77 -11.67 -8.75
CA GLY A 86 -8.35 -13.02 -8.80
C GLY A 86 -7.35 -14.15 -9.03
N GLU A 87 -6.05 -13.84 -9.04
CA GLU A 87 -4.98 -14.83 -9.00
C GLU A 87 -4.66 -15.22 -7.56
N LYS A 88 -4.37 -16.50 -7.32
CA LYS A 88 -3.90 -16.98 -6.02
C LYS A 88 -2.43 -16.62 -5.83
N LEU A 89 -2.09 -16.23 -4.61
CA LEU A 89 -0.70 -16.02 -4.20
C LEU A 89 -0.03 -17.40 -4.12
N THR A 90 1.14 -17.56 -4.75
CA THR A 90 1.89 -18.82 -4.74
C THR A 90 3.36 -18.53 -4.50
N SER A 91 4.10 -19.54 -4.01
CA SER A 91 5.56 -19.43 -3.84
C SER A 91 6.35 -19.14 -5.13
N SER A 92 5.71 -19.20 -6.31
CA SER A 92 6.31 -18.87 -7.61
C SER A 92 6.11 -17.41 -8.03
N ASN A 93 5.05 -16.75 -7.55
CA ASN A 93 4.70 -15.37 -7.93
C ASN A 93 5.10 -14.33 -6.88
N CYS A 94 5.51 -14.79 -5.69
CA CYS A 94 5.94 -13.94 -4.60
C CYS A 94 7.35 -14.32 -4.15
N THR A 95 8.17 -13.31 -3.90
CA THR A 95 9.49 -13.47 -3.29
C THR A 95 9.59 -12.48 -2.15
N ILE A 96 10.06 -12.97 -1.00
CA ILE A 96 10.19 -12.17 0.22
C ILE A 96 11.66 -12.17 0.59
N ALA A 97 12.17 -10.98 0.91
CA ALA A 97 13.49 -10.82 1.48
C ALA A 97 13.39 -10.02 2.78
N ILE A 98 14.20 -10.43 3.75
CA ILE A 98 14.27 -9.80 5.07
C ILE A 98 15.64 -9.16 5.22
N VAL A 99 15.65 -7.98 5.81
CA VAL A 99 16.83 -7.30 6.32
C VAL A 99 16.47 -6.71 7.67
N GLY A 100 17.30 -6.90 8.69
CA GLY A 100 16.97 -6.48 10.05
C GLY A 100 18.03 -6.85 11.07
N ARG A 101 17.70 -6.69 12.34
CA ARG A 101 18.50 -7.21 13.46
C ARG A 101 17.78 -8.44 14.01
N LYS A 102 18.55 -9.48 14.34
CA LYS A 102 18.02 -10.60 15.12
C LYS A 102 17.75 -10.16 16.55
N GLU A 103 16.98 -10.96 17.26
CA GLU A 103 16.71 -10.77 18.69
C GLU A 103 18.00 -10.66 19.53
N ASP A 104 19.09 -11.30 19.07
CA ASP A 104 20.42 -11.25 19.69
C ASP A 104 21.24 -9.98 19.35
N GLY A 105 20.61 -8.98 18.74
CA GLY A 105 21.25 -7.70 18.37
C GLY A 105 22.21 -7.77 17.18
N THR A 106 22.54 -8.96 16.67
CA THR A 106 23.34 -9.12 15.44
C THR A 106 22.55 -8.70 14.20
N VAL A 107 23.22 -7.97 13.31
CA VAL A 107 22.69 -7.62 11.98
C VAL A 107 22.46 -8.90 11.17
N GLU A 108 21.22 -9.12 10.75
CA GLU A 108 20.90 -10.16 9.79
C GLU A 108 21.17 -9.62 8.38
N PRO A 109 22.07 -10.26 7.62
CA PRO A 109 22.31 -9.87 6.23
C PRO A 109 21.04 -10.11 5.41
N PHE A 110 20.92 -9.40 4.30
CA PHE A 110 19.86 -9.62 3.32
C PHE A 110 19.73 -11.11 2.98
N SER A 111 18.59 -11.69 3.36
CA SER A 111 18.29 -13.10 3.10
C SER A 111 16.95 -13.22 2.42
N MET A 112 16.90 -13.96 1.31
CA MET A 112 15.66 -14.35 0.68
C MET A 112 15.07 -15.54 1.43
N ILE A 113 13.77 -15.49 1.70
CA ILE A 113 13.07 -16.62 2.32
C ILE A 113 12.86 -17.71 1.27
N ASP A 114 13.05 -18.96 1.67
CA ASP A 114 12.78 -20.11 0.82
C ASP A 114 11.31 -20.20 0.40
N SER A 115 11.09 -20.62 -0.85
CA SER A 115 9.76 -20.83 -1.43
C SER A 115 8.87 -21.75 -0.59
N LYS A 116 9.44 -22.72 0.14
CA LYS A 116 8.70 -23.63 1.03
C LYS A 116 8.08 -22.89 2.21
N ARG A 117 8.88 -22.06 2.90
CA ARG A 117 8.41 -21.27 4.05
C ARG A 117 7.39 -20.23 3.62
N ILE A 118 7.57 -19.62 2.44
CA ILE A 118 6.56 -18.73 1.85
C ILE A 118 5.24 -19.49 1.65
N GLN A 119 5.28 -20.71 1.10
CA GLN A 119 4.08 -21.51 0.88
C GLN A 119 3.40 -21.88 2.22
N GLU A 120 4.15 -22.30 3.23
CA GLU A 120 3.61 -22.58 4.57
C GLU A 120 2.89 -21.37 5.18
N ILE A 121 3.45 -20.17 5.02
CA ILE A 121 2.83 -18.93 5.51
C ILE A 121 1.56 -18.63 4.71
N ILE A 122 1.59 -18.76 3.37
CA ILE A 122 0.41 -18.56 2.52
C ILE A 122 -0.70 -19.53 2.92
N ASP A 123 -0.40 -20.82 3.07
CA ASP A 123 -1.37 -21.84 3.45
C ASP A 123 -1.96 -21.54 4.83
N SER A 124 -1.15 -21.06 5.79
CA SER A 124 -1.62 -20.65 7.12
C SER A 124 -2.57 -19.43 7.07
N MET A 125 -2.38 -18.55 6.09
CA MET A 125 -3.21 -17.35 5.90
C MET A 125 -4.50 -17.68 5.15
N GLU A 126 -4.44 -18.55 4.14
CA GLU A 126 -5.65 -19.04 3.46
C GLU A 126 -6.51 -19.86 4.42
N ALA A 127 -5.93 -20.71 5.26
CA ALA A 127 -6.66 -21.44 6.30
C ALA A 127 -7.30 -20.51 7.35
N ALA A 128 -6.70 -19.35 7.63
CA ALA A 128 -7.28 -18.36 8.54
C ALA A 128 -8.42 -17.54 7.88
N ASP A 129 -8.36 -17.32 6.56
CA ASP A 129 -9.45 -16.76 5.75
C ASP A 129 -10.61 -17.77 5.57
N GLU A 130 -10.29 -19.08 5.54
CA GLU A 130 -11.23 -20.18 5.30
C GLU A 130 -11.76 -20.82 6.60
N ALA A 131 -11.19 -20.47 7.76
CA ALA A 131 -11.80 -20.74 9.06
C ALA A 131 -13.14 -19.99 9.12
N PRO A 132 -14.28 -20.70 9.22
CA PRO A 132 -15.56 -20.14 8.92
C PRO A 132 -15.90 -19.03 9.91
N ALA A 133 -16.58 -18.01 9.39
CA ALA A 133 -17.57 -17.24 10.13
C ALA A 133 -18.53 -18.23 10.82
N ALA A 134 -18.16 -18.72 12.00
CA ALA A 134 -19.02 -19.51 12.85
C ALA A 134 -19.97 -18.54 13.57
N ASP A 135 -21.24 -18.61 13.17
CA ASP A 135 -22.44 -18.26 13.91
C ASP A 135 -22.35 -17.10 14.91
N VAL A 136 -22.75 -15.90 14.45
CA VAL A 136 -23.48 -14.98 15.34
C VAL A 136 -24.96 -15.36 15.22
N PRO A 137 -25.60 -15.91 16.26
CA PRO A 137 -27.05 -16.06 16.27
C PRO A 137 -27.66 -14.67 16.41
N ALA A 138 -28.22 -14.15 15.32
CA ALA A 138 -29.07 -12.98 15.37
C ALA A 138 -30.40 -13.39 16.05
N GLU A 139 -30.45 -13.26 17.36
CA GLU A 139 -31.70 -13.26 18.11
C GLU A 139 -32.62 -12.15 17.59
N SER A 140 -33.84 -12.58 17.29
CA SER A 140 -35.01 -11.80 16.93
C SER A 140 -35.29 -10.64 17.90
N SER A 141 -35.47 -9.44 17.36
CA SER A 141 -36.37 -8.46 17.96
C SER A 141 -37.37 -7.98 16.91
N SER A 142 -38.64 -8.15 17.26
CA SER A 142 -39.86 -7.96 16.50
C SER A 142 -40.15 -6.49 16.13
N MET A 143 -40.63 -6.33 14.89
CA MET A 143 -41.72 -5.45 14.40
C MET A 143 -42.12 -4.20 15.20
N GLN A 144 -42.14 -3.04 14.52
CA GLN A 144 -43.30 -2.13 14.51
C GLN A 144 -43.24 -1.23 13.25
N GLU A 145 -44.20 -1.42 12.34
CA GLU A 145 -44.57 -0.45 11.30
C GLU A 145 -45.20 0.79 11.95
N ASP A 146 -44.85 1.99 11.48
CA ASP A 146 -45.80 3.11 11.43
C ASP A 146 -45.55 3.99 10.21
N ARG A 147 -46.66 4.32 9.54
CA ARG A 147 -46.78 4.96 8.23
C ARG A 147 -47.14 6.44 8.49
N GLY A 148 -46.34 7.39 7.98
CA GLY A 148 -46.63 8.82 8.19
C GLY A 148 -46.07 9.75 7.11
N ASP A 149 -46.99 10.43 6.45
CA ASP A 149 -46.92 11.42 5.36
C ASP A 149 -46.11 12.71 5.66
N ALA A 150 -45.33 13.16 4.65
CA ALA A 150 -44.90 14.51 4.17
C ALA A 150 -44.85 15.78 5.09
N PRO A 151 -44.35 16.95 4.62
CA PRO A 151 -43.12 17.29 3.86
C PRO A 151 -42.33 18.46 4.52
N ALA A 152 -41.04 18.66 4.19
CA ALA A 152 -40.31 19.87 4.63
C ALA A 152 -39.33 20.42 3.58
N ALA A 153 -39.69 21.60 3.08
CA ALA A 153 -38.87 22.79 2.79
C ALA A 153 -37.50 22.67 2.06
N ARG A 154 -37.51 23.15 0.80
CA ARG A 154 -36.70 24.25 0.24
C ARG A 154 -35.38 24.62 0.97
N ASP A 155 -34.24 24.62 0.28
CA ASP A 155 -33.68 25.83 -0.37
C ASP A 155 -32.40 25.58 -1.21
N ALA A 156 -32.33 26.31 -2.34
CA ALA A 156 -31.22 26.74 -3.20
C ALA A 156 -30.21 25.76 -3.91
N PRO A 157 -30.00 25.92 -5.25
CA PRO A 157 -28.98 25.22 -6.03
C PRO A 157 -27.61 25.93 -6.05
N ALA A 158 -26.56 25.15 -6.28
CA ALA A 158 -25.17 25.59 -6.46
C ALA A 158 -25.01 26.54 -7.66
N ALA A 159 -24.31 27.65 -7.43
CA ALA A 159 -23.95 28.63 -8.43
C ALA A 159 -22.78 28.13 -9.30
N ASP A 160 -22.96 28.30 -10.60
CA ASP A 160 -22.04 28.09 -11.72
C ASP A 160 -21.02 29.25 -11.76
N GLU A 161 -19.73 28.97 -11.65
CA GLU A 161 -18.65 29.96 -11.83
C GLU A 161 -18.34 30.12 -13.34
N PRO A 162 -18.41 31.34 -13.90
CA PRO A 162 -18.19 31.55 -15.32
C PRO A 162 -16.69 31.62 -15.68
N ALA A 163 -16.39 31.03 -16.84
CA ALA A 163 -15.09 31.04 -17.51
C ALA A 163 -14.52 32.46 -17.72
N ALA A 164 -13.22 32.62 -17.41
CA ALA A 164 -12.46 33.82 -17.69
C ALA A 164 -12.12 33.94 -19.20
N PRO A 165 -12.19 35.13 -19.81
CA PRO A 165 -11.93 35.31 -21.23
C PRO A 165 -10.45 35.47 -21.57
N ASP A 166 -10.14 34.94 -22.75
CA ASP A 166 -8.89 34.98 -23.52
C ASP A 166 -8.50 36.41 -23.94
N ALA A 167 -7.24 36.80 -23.75
CA ALA A 167 -6.62 37.97 -24.40
C ALA A 167 -5.08 37.89 -24.40
N PRO A 168 -4.41 38.47 -25.42
CA PRO A 168 -3.31 37.81 -26.14
C PRO A 168 -1.88 38.19 -25.69
N ALA A 169 -0.93 37.35 -26.10
CA ALA A 169 0.52 37.51 -25.92
C ALA A 169 1.10 38.76 -26.62
N PRO A 170 2.10 39.44 -26.01
CA PRO A 170 3.00 40.32 -26.74
C PRO A 170 4.30 39.61 -27.17
N MET A 171 4.67 39.84 -28.43
CA MET A 171 5.87 39.41 -29.16
C MET A 171 7.20 39.95 -28.60
N ASP A 172 8.28 39.29 -29.06
CA ASP A 172 9.71 39.55 -28.90
C ASP A 172 10.19 41.02 -28.86
N ILE A 173 11.21 41.27 -28.01
CA ILE A 173 12.53 41.88 -28.32
C ILE A 173 13.53 41.36 -27.28
#